data_AF-A0A939BHU9-F1
#
_entry.id   AF-A0A939BHU9-F1
#
_cell.length_a   1.000
_cell.length_b   1.000
_cell.length_c   1.000
_cell.angle_alpha   90.00
_cell.angle_beta   90.00
_cell.angle_gamma   90.00
#
_symmetry.space_group_name_H-M   'P 1'
#
loop_
_entity.id
_entity.type
_entity.pdbx_description
1 polymer ?
#
loop_
_entity_poly.entity_id
_entity_poly.type
_entity_poly.pdbx_seq_one_letter_code
_entity_poly.pdbx_strand_id
1 'polypeptide(L)'
;MLKQDYYNDFFEFGQQKINFSFFELSLPDDDPVYTLKNVMEELDFSGLLACYSDKGRTGFNPIMLYAVVTYANMRGVRAVDRIVDLCQRDLAFIWLTRG
;
A
#
# COMPACT_ATOMS: atom_id res chain seq x y z
N MET A 1 26.31 -0.78 -0.77
CA MET A 1 25.29 -1.70 -0.24
C MET A 1 24.15 -0.81 0.25
N LEU A 2 23.20 -0.50 -0.62
CA LEU A 2 22.16 0.52 -0.38
C LEU A 2 20.89 0.04 -1.08
N LYS A 3 19.98 -0.67 -0.39
CA LYS A 3 18.70 -1.08 -1.00
C LYS A 3 17.66 -1.66 -0.01
N GLN A 4 17.60 -1.17 1.23
CA GLN A 4 16.58 -1.63 2.19
C GLN A 4 15.71 -0.52 2.79
N ASP A 5 16.09 0.75 2.62
CA ASP A 5 15.45 1.85 3.36
C ASP A 5 14.28 2.51 2.59
N TYR A 6 14.15 2.26 1.28
CA TYR A 6 13.13 2.93 0.43
C TYR A 6 11.68 2.61 0.80
N TYR A 7 11.44 1.42 1.38
CA TYR A 7 10.12 1.04 1.86
C TYR A 7 9.80 1.86 3.11
N ASN A 8 10.62 1.74 4.15
CA ASN A 8 10.43 2.41 5.44
C ASN A 8 10.38 3.93 5.33
N ASP A 9 11.25 4.55 4.52
CA ASP A 9 11.28 6.01 4.35
C ASP A 9 9.96 6.57 3.79
N PHE A 10 9.30 5.85 2.89
CA PHE A 10 7.97 6.24 2.38
C PHE A 10 6.87 6.06 3.43
N PHE A 11 7.02 5.08 4.33
CA PHE A 11 6.13 4.87 5.48
C PHE A 11 6.42 5.79 6.68
N GLU A 12 7.50 6.57 6.71
CA GLU A 12 7.81 7.44 7.86
C GLU A 12 7.62 8.93 7.59
N PHE A 13 7.83 9.42 6.35
CA PHE A 13 7.99 10.86 6.09
C PHE A 13 6.72 11.74 5.97
N GLY A 14 5.50 11.18 6.08
CA GLY A 14 4.28 11.87 5.66
C GLY A 14 3.18 12.10 6.70
N GLN A 15 3.37 11.76 7.97
CA GLN A 15 2.27 11.75 8.93
C GLN A 15 1.96 13.16 9.50
N GLN A 16 0.89 13.79 9.03
CA GLN A 16 0.18 14.76 9.88
C GLN A 16 -0.52 13.98 10.98
N LYS A 17 -0.23 14.30 12.25
CA LYS A 17 -0.88 13.73 13.44
C LYS A 17 -2.37 14.09 13.43
N ILE A 18 -3.17 13.31 12.72
CA ILE A 18 -4.61 13.31 12.92
C ILE A 18 -4.85 12.62 14.25
N ASN A 19 -5.48 13.34 15.18
CA ASN A 19 -5.71 12.90 16.57
C ASN A 19 -6.88 11.90 16.66
N PHE A 20 -6.92 10.93 15.74
CA PHE A 20 -7.70 9.71 15.85
C PHE A 20 -6.68 8.58 15.84
N SER A 21 -6.57 7.86 16.96
CA SER A 21 -5.72 6.70 17.03
C SER A 21 -6.29 5.63 16.10
N PHE A 22 -5.71 5.48 14.91
CA PHE A 22 -5.98 4.33 14.03
C PHE A 22 -5.73 2.98 14.75
N PHE A 23 -5.04 2.98 15.90
CA PHE A 23 -4.88 1.81 16.77
C PHE A 23 -6.17 1.33 17.45
N GLU A 24 -7.24 2.15 17.55
CA GLU A 24 -8.53 1.68 18.11
C GLU A 24 -9.42 0.98 17.07
N LEU A 25 -9.14 1.18 15.78
CA LEU A 25 -9.70 0.40 14.67
C LEU A 25 -8.68 -0.68 14.30
N SER A 26 -8.51 -1.66 15.18
CA SER A 26 -7.68 -2.82 14.85
C SER A 26 -8.38 -3.64 13.77
N LEU A 27 -7.67 -3.85 12.65
CA LEU A 27 -8.00 -4.97 11.78
C LEU A 27 -7.83 -6.27 12.60
N PRO A 28 -8.66 -7.30 12.36
CA PRO A 28 -8.46 -8.60 12.98
C PRO A 28 -7.01 -9.05 12.80
N ASP A 29 -6.40 -9.64 13.82
CA ASP A 29 -4.99 -10.09 13.76
C ASP A 29 -4.72 -11.08 12.61
N ASP A 30 -5.76 -11.76 12.15
CA ASP A 30 -5.75 -12.72 11.03
C ASP A 30 -6.06 -12.08 9.65
N ASP A 31 -6.12 -10.75 9.55
CA ASP A 31 -6.37 -10.12 8.25
C ASP A 31 -5.18 -10.34 7.29
N PRO A 32 -5.43 -10.80 6.05
CA PRO A 32 -4.37 -11.07 5.08
C PRO A 32 -3.54 -9.84 4.67
N VAL A 33 -3.97 -8.61 5.01
CA VAL A 33 -3.16 -7.39 4.81
C VAL A 33 -1.79 -7.51 5.47
N TYR A 34 -1.72 -8.08 6.67
CA TYR A 34 -0.46 -8.18 7.40
C TYR A 34 0.52 -9.11 6.69
N THR A 35 0.03 -10.26 6.22
CA THR A 35 0.84 -11.18 5.41
C THR A 35 1.29 -10.54 4.11
N LEU A 36 0.38 -9.81 3.42
CA LEU A 36 0.72 -9.08 2.21
C LEU A 36 1.85 -8.07 2.48
N LYS A 37 1.78 -7.29 3.57
CA LYS A 37 2.81 -6.31 3.91
C LYS A 37 4.19 -6.95 4.07
N ASN A 38 4.27 -8.05 4.82
CA ASN A 38 5.53 -8.76 5.03
C ASN A 38 6.11 -9.28 3.71
N VAL A 39 5.26 -9.84 2.84
CA VAL A 39 5.69 -10.30 1.51
C VAL A 39 6.17 -9.13 0.64
N MET A 40 5.48 -7.99 0.69
CA MET A 40 5.86 -6.79 -0.05
C MET A 40 7.19 -6.21 0.45
N GLU A 41 7.49 -6.29 1.75
CA GLU A 41 8.79 -5.85 2.30
C GLU A 41 9.98 -6.67 1.78
N GLU A 42 9.77 -7.97 1.54
CA GLU A 42 10.82 -8.87 1.05
C GLU A 42 10.91 -8.92 -0.48
N LEU A 43 9.92 -8.37 -1.20
CA LEU A 43 9.84 -8.46 -2.65
C LEU A 43 10.81 -7.48 -3.35
N ASP A 44 11.52 -7.96 -4.38
CA ASP A 44 12.30 -7.06 -5.25
C ASP A 44 11.41 -6.36 -6.27
N PHE A 45 11.20 -5.05 -6.09
CA PHE A 45 10.43 -4.19 -7.01
C PHE A 45 11.25 -3.63 -8.18
N SER A 46 12.51 -4.04 -8.37
CA SER A 46 13.37 -3.50 -9.44
C SER A 46 12.71 -3.59 -10.83
N GLY A 47 12.07 -4.71 -11.15
CA GLY A 47 11.36 -4.91 -12.41
C GLY A 47 10.09 -4.04 -12.54
N LEU A 48 9.36 -3.86 -11.44
CA LEU A 48 8.19 -2.98 -11.42
C LEU A 48 8.61 -1.54 -11.67
N LEU A 49 9.60 -1.05 -10.93
CA LEU A 49 10.09 0.33 -11.02
C LEU A 49 10.70 0.62 -12.40
N ALA A 50 11.35 -0.36 -13.05
CA ALA A 50 11.89 -0.20 -14.39
C ALA A 50 10.82 0.08 -15.47
N CYS A 51 9.57 -0.31 -15.23
CA CYS A 51 8.45 -0.02 -16.14
C CYS A 51 7.92 1.41 -16.01
N TYR A 52 8.23 2.09 -14.91
CA TYR A 52 7.80 3.47 -14.66
C TYR A 52 8.86 4.45 -15.17
N SER A 53 8.42 5.51 -15.84
CA SER A 53 9.33 6.58 -16.25
C SER A 53 9.67 7.46 -15.06
N ASP A 54 10.94 7.85 -15.00
CA ASP A 54 11.49 8.91 -14.15
C ASP A 54 11.07 10.32 -14.61
N LYS A 55 10.46 10.44 -15.79
CA LYS A 55 10.04 11.73 -16.37
C LYS A 55 8.56 11.98 -16.11
N GLY A 56 8.28 13.07 -15.38
CA GLY A 56 6.93 13.54 -15.09
C GLY A 56 6.56 13.41 -13.62
N ARG A 57 5.34 13.82 -13.25
CA ARG A 57 4.81 13.59 -11.90
C ARG A 57 4.28 12.17 -11.80
N THR A 58 4.90 11.35 -10.98
CA THR A 58 4.29 10.10 -10.51
C THR A 58 3.21 10.47 -9.51
N GLY A 59 1.94 10.28 -9.88
CA GLY A 59 0.81 10.65 -9.01
C GLY A 59 0.79 9.88 -7.69
N PHE A 60 1.18 8.60 -7.73
CA PHE A 60 1.27 7.72 -6.57
C PHE A 60 2.50 6.82 -6.67
N ASN A 61 2.94 6.29 -5.53
CA ASN A 61 4.05 5.34 -5.48
C ASN A 61 3.66 4.03 -6.20
N PRO A 62 4.44 3.56 -7.19
CA PRO A 62 4.17 2.31 -7.90
C PRO A 62 4.02 1.08 -6.98
N ILE A 63 4.80 1.03 -5.90
CA ILE A 63 4.78 -0.06 -4.92
C ILE A 63 3.45 -0.08 -4.16
N MET A 64 2.97 1.10 -3.75
CA MET A 64 1.68 1.24 -3.08
C MET A 64 0.53 0.80 -4.01
N LEU A 65 0.54 1.26 -5.26
CA LEU A 65 -0.45 0.84 -6.26
C LEU A 65 -0.43 -0.67 -6.49
N TYR A 66 0.76 -1.27 -6.57
CA TYR A 66 0.92 -2.70 -6.72
C TYR A 66 0.37 -3.47 -5.52
N ALA A 67 0.61 -3.00 -4.29
CA ALA A 67 0.05 -3.61 -3.09
C ALA A 67 -1.49 -3.57 -3.08
N VAL A 68 -2.10 -2.43 -3.42
CA VAL A 68 -3.57 -2.28 -3.52
C VAL A 68 -4.17 -3.22 -4.55
N VAL A 69 -3.59 -3.28 -5.75
CA VAL A 69 -4.07 -4.14 -6.83
C VAL A 69 -3.90 -5.61 -6.46
N THR A 70 -2.80 -5.99 -5.82
CA THR A 70 -2.55 -7.36 -5.38
C THR A 70 -3.56 -7.76 -4.30
N TYR A 71 -3.80 -6.89 -3.32
CA TYR A 71 -4.78 -7.15 -2.25
C TYR A 71 -6.21 -7.24 -2.78
N ALA A 72 -6.59 -6.37 -3.71
CA ALA A 72 -7.88 -6.45 -4.39
C ALA A 72 -8.05 -7.79 -5.12
N ASN A 73 -7.02 -8.25 -5.83
CA ASN A 73 -7.04 -9.55 -6.50
C ASN A 73 -7.15 -10.71 -5.50
N MET A 74 -6.49 -10.65 -4.35
CA MET A 74 -6.64 -11.66 -3.28
C MET A 74 -8.09 -11.73 -2.75
N ARG A 75 -8.77 -10.59 -2.64
CA ARG A 75 -10.20 -10.52 -2.27
C ARG A 75 -11.16 -10.78 -3.45
N GLY A 76 -10.65 -11.12 -4.64
CA GLY A 76 -11.45 -11.42 -5.84
C GLY A 76 -12.05 -10.19 -6.54
N VAL A 77 -11.63 -8.98 -6.17
CA VAL A 77 -12.12 -7.71 -6.73
C VAL A 77 -11.26 -7.31 -7.92
N ARG A 78 -11.88 -7.22 -9.10
CA ARG A 78 -11.19 -6.92 -10.37
C ARG A 78 -11.67 -5.65 -11.07
N ALA A 79 -12.82 -5.11 -10.65
CA ALA A 79 -13.36 -3.88 -11.22
C ALA A 79 -12.67 -2.66 -10.57
N VAL A 80 -12.09 -1.78 -11.40
CA VAL A 80 -11.31 -0.62 -10.92
C VAL A 80 -12.16 0.30 -10.05
N ASP A 81 -13.38 0.63 -10.48
CA ASP A 81 -14.29 1.48 -9.69
C ASP A 81 -14.58 0.89 -8.31
N ARG A 82 -14.69 -0.44 -8.23
CA ARG A 82 -14.88 -1.16 -6.97
C ARG A 82 -13.65 -1.07 -6.07
N ILE A 83 -12.45 -1.12 -6.64
CA ILE A 83 -11.19 -0.96 -5.90
C ILE A 83 -11.09 0.46 -5.34
N VAL A 84 -11.43 1.47 -6.14
CA VAL A 84 -11.44 2.88 -5.70
C VAL A 84 -12.44 3.09 -4.54
N ASP A 85 -13.64 2.52 -4.65
CA ASP A 85 -14.64 2.55 -3.56
C ASP A 85 -14.12 1.88 -2.28
N LEU A 86 -13.39 0.77 -2.40
CA LEU A 86 -12.79 0.06 -1.27
C LEU A 86 -11.68 0.87 -0.61
N CYS A 87 -10.84 1.55 -1.39
CA CYS A 87 -9.84 2.47 -0.86
C CYS A 87 -10.43 3.60 0.00
N GLN A 88 -11.70 3.97 -0.21
CA GLN A 88 -12.36 5.01 0.58
C GLN A 88 -13.11 4.49 1.81
N ARG A 89 -13.47 3.20 1.84
CA ARG A 89 -14.44 2.66 2.81
C ARG A 89 -13.92 1.50 3.64
N ASP A 90 -13.02 0.71 3.08
CA ASP A 90 -12.53 -0.51 3.71
C ASP A 90 -11.23 -0.22 4.47
N LEU A 91 -11.23 -0.58 5.76
CA LEU A 91 -10.14 -0.28 6.67
C LEU A 91 -8.80 -0.87 6.22
N ALA A 92 -8.80 -2.07 5.61
CA ALA A 92 -7.59 -2.71 5.10
C ALA A 92 -7.01 -1.96 3.90
N PHE A 93 -7.85 -1.48 3.00
CA PHE A 93 -7.41 -0.67 1.86
C PHE A 93 -6.97 0.74 2.29
N ILE A 94 -7.69 1.37 3.22
CA ILE A 94 -7.29 2.65 3.81
C ILE A 94 -5.95 2.50 4.51
N TRP A 95 -5.71 1.39 5.21
CA TRP A 95 -4.43 1.13 5.85
C TRP A 95 -3.27 0.95 4.85
N LEU A 96 -3.52 0.24 3.74
CA LEU A 96 -2.54 0.09 2.65
C LEU A 96 -2.24 1.39 1.90
N THR A 97 -3.23 2.28 1.78
CA THR A 97 -3.12 3.56 1.07
C THR A 97 -2.82 4.75 1.98
N ARG A 98 -2.90 4.54 3.29
CA ARG A 98 -2.76 5.54 4.37
C ARG A 98 -3.71 6.75 4.32
N GLY A 99 -4.88 6.60 3.71
CA GLY A 99 -5.93 7.63 3.65
C GLY A 99 -5.65 8.71 2.62
#